data_AF-A0A7W1IIE6-F1
#
_entry.id   AF-A0A7W1IIE6-F1
#
_cell.length_a   1.000
_cell.length_b   1.000
_cell.length_c   1.000
_cell.angle_alpha   90.00
_cell.angle_beta   90.00
_cell.angle_gamma   90.00
#
_symmetry.space_group_name_H-M   'P 1'
#
loop_
_entity.id
_entity.type
_entity.pdbx_description
1 polymer ?
#
loop_
_entity_poly.entity_id
_entity_poly.type
_entity_poly.pdbx_seq_one_letter_code
_entity_poly.pdbx_strand_id
1 'polypeptide(L)'
;PTDMADRLRKSGIDGADGFALNVSNFQANSVLMTYGDALSRLVGGKHYVIDTSRNGRGGAARREWCNPPGQALGTLPTTDTRRPLVDAFLWVKVPGQSDGTCNGGPRAGEWWPDYALGLSRAAGQ
;
A
#
# COMPACT_ATOMS: atom_id res chain seq x y z
N PRO A 1 -15.93 -3.22 -2.85
CA PRO A 1 -15.35 -3.36 -4.21
C PRO A 1 -16.22 -2.70 -5.30
N THR A 2 -17.54 -2.88 -5.27
CA THR A 2 -18.47 -2.35 -6.29
C THR A 2 -18.37 -0.85 -6.50
N ASP A 3 -18.46 -0.04 -5.44
CA ASP A 3 -18.33 1.43 -5.55
C ASP A 3 -16.99 1.85 -6.18
N MET A 4 -15.88 1.20 -5.81
CA MET A 4 -14.59 1.47 -6.42
C MET A 4 -14.54 1.04 -7.90
N ALA A 5 -15.13 -0.10 -8.24
CA ALA A 5 -15.22 -0.57 -9.63
C ALA A 5 -15.97 0.44 -10.49
N ASP A 6 -17.07 1.00 -9.98
CA ASP A 6 -17.85 2.03 -10.69
C ASP A 6 -17.04 3.31 -10.90
N ARG A 7 -16.26 3.73 -9.90
CA ARG A 7 -15.35 4.88 -10.01
C ARG A 7 -14.25 4.64 -11.05
N LEU A 8 -13.63 3.46 -11.05
CA LEU A 8 -12.57 3.09 -11.99
C LEU A 8 -13.09 3.03 -13.43
N ARG A 9 -14.30 2.49 -13.65
CA ARG A 9 -14.95 2.52 -14.97
C ARG A 9 -15.21 3.95 -15.43
N LYS A 10 -15.73 4.81 -14.55
CA LYS A 10 -15.97 6.23 -14.86
C LYS A 10 -14.68 6.99 -15.18
N SER A 11 -13.55 6.58 -14.61
CA SER A 11 -12.24 7.17 -14.91
C SER A 11 -11.53 6.55 -16.14
N GLY A 12 -12.18 5.61 -16.84
CA GLY A 12 -11.63 5.03 -18.08
C GLY A 12 -10.57 3.94 -17.85
N ILE A 13 -10.71 3.11 -16.81
CA ILE A 13 -9.77 2.01 -16.51
C ILE A 13 -9.54 1.05 -17.68
N ASP A 14 -10.44 0.98 -18.65
CA ASP A 14 -10.28 0.16 -19.86
C ASP A 14 -9.01 0.52 -20.64
N GLY A 15 -8.62 1.81 -20.63
CA GLY A 15 -7.39 2.31 -21.25
C GLY A 15 -6.14 2.27 -20.37
N ALA A 16 -6.26 1.80 -19.12
CA ALA A 16 -5.13 1.64 -18.19
C ALA A 16 -4.71 0.17 -18.08
N ASP A 17 -3.47 -0.04 -17.62
CA ASP A 17 -2.96 -1.38 -17.30
C ASP A 17 -3.69 -1.99 -16.10
N GLY A 18 -4.08 -1.15 -15.14
CA GLY A 18 -4.62 -1.62 -13.88
C GLY A 18 -4.95 -0.52 -12.88
N PHE A 19 -4.84 -0.88 -11.60
CA PHE A 19 -5.02 0.02 -10.47
C PHE A 19 -3.96 -0.22 -9.38
N ALA A 20 -3.77 0.74 -8.49
CA ALA A 20 -2.85 0.62 -7.36
C ALA A 20 -3.62 0.44 -6.06
N LEU A 21 -3.12 -0.44 -5.18
CA LEU A 21 -3.68 -0.66 -3.86
C LEU A 21 -2.71 -0.25 -2.75
N ASN A 22 -3.28 0.08 -1.59
CA ASN A 22 -2.57 0.31 -0.33
C ASN A 22 -1.61 1.51 -0.31
N VAL A 23 -1.64 2.39 -1.31
CA VAL A 23 -0.75 3.55 -1.39
C VAL A 23 -0.78 4.33 -0.08
N SER A 24 0.39 4.48 0.55
CA SER A 24 0.57 5.13 1.87
C SER A 24 -0.14 4.47 3.05
N ASN A 25 -0.62 3.23 2.93
CA ASN A 25 -1.29 2.48 4.00
C ASN A 25 -0.49 1.22 4.38
N PHE A 26 -1.05 0.39 5.26
CA PHE A 26 -0.29 -0.62 6.02
C PHE A 26 -0.88 -2.03 5.91
N GLN A 27 -1.92 -2.24 5.10
CA GLN A 27 -2.67 -3.51 5.08
C GLN A 27 -1.80 -4.68 4.62
N ALA A 28 -2.04 -5.87 5.20
CA ALA A 28 -1.33 -7.09 4.81
C ALA A 28 -1.55 -7.44 3.32
N ASN A 29 -0.52 -7.96 2.65
CA ASN A 29 -0.60 -8.39 1.25
C ASN A 29 -1.75 -9.37 0.98
N SER A 30 -2.02 -10.31 1.90
CA SER A 30 -3.12 -11.27 1.74
C SER A 30 -4.49 -10.59 1.65
N VAL A 31 -4.75 -9.62 2.52
CA VAL A 31 -6.00 -8.82 2.51
C VAL A 31 -6.13 -8.04 1.21
N LEU A 32 -5.03 -7.44 0.76
CA LEU A 32 -4.99 -6.65 -0.47
C LEU A 32 -5.17 -7.50 -1.72
N MET A 33 -4.59 -8.70 -1.77
CA MET A 33 -4.78 -9.64 -2.87
C MET A 33 -6.23 -10.10 -2.96
N THR A 34 -6.87 -10.42 -1.83
CA THR A 34 -8.30 -10.77 -1.81
C THR A 34 -9.17 -9.62 -2.32
N TYR A 35 -8.90 -8.39 -1.88
CA TYR A 35 -9.63 -7.22 -2.35
C TYR A 35 -9.37 -6.93 -3.85
N GLY A 36 -8.11 -6.98 -4.27
CA GLY A 36 -7.67 -6.72 -5.64
C GLY A 36 -8.25 -7.71 -6.63
N ASP A 37 -8.24 -9.01 -6.32
CA ASP A 37 -8.86 -10.03 -7.18
C ASP A 37 -10.38 -9.82 -7.30
N ALA A 38 -11.04 -9.43 -6.21
CA ALA A 38 -12.47 -9.10 -6.26
C ALA A 38 -12.77 -7.85 -7.08
N LEU A 39 -11.93 -6.81 -6.98
CA LEU A 39 -12.05 -5.59 -7.76
C LEU A 39 -11.74 -5.83 -9.24
N SER A 40 -10.65 -6.54 -9.54
CA SER A 40 -10.21 -6.93 -10.88
C SER A 40 -11.33 -7.62 -11.66
N ARG A 41 -12.01 -8.61 -11.07
CA ARG A 41 -13.16 -9.28 -11.70
C ARG A 41 -14.29 -8.32 -12.09
N LEU A 42 -14.50 -7.26 -11.33
CA LEU A 42 -15.51 -6.26 -11.65
C LEU A 42 -15.06 -5.32 -12.77
N VAL A 43 -13.77 -5.03 -12.89
CA VAL A 43 -13.23 -4.11 -13.90
C VAL A 43 -12.61 -4.82 -15.11
N GLY A 44 -13.12 -6.01 -15.48
CA GLY A 44 -12.70 -6.70 -16.71
C GLY A 44 -11.38 -7.49 -16.59
N GLY A 45 -11.01 -7.93 -15.38
CA GLY A 45 -9.81 -8.73 -15.17
C GLY A 45 -8.51 -7.93 -15.17
N LYS A 46 -8.57 -6.60 -14.99
CA LYS A 46 -7.40 -5.72 -14.94
C LYS A 46 -6.43 -6.10 -13.82
N HIS A 47 -5.15 -5.95 -14.09
CA HIS A 47 -4.10 -6.24 -13.12
C HIS A 47 -3.97 -5.11 -12.10
N TYR A 48 -3.12 -5.30 -11.10
CA TYR A 48 -2.87 -4.27 -10.09
C TYR A 48 -1.49 -4.39 -9.44
N VAL A 49 -1.06 -3.30 -8.85
CA VAL A 49 0.16 -3.22 -8.02
C VAL A 49 -0.21 -2.96 -6.57
N ILE A 50 0.65 -3.40 -5.65
CA ILE A 50 0.45 -3.20 -4.21
C ILE A 50 1.61 -2.37 -3.65
N ASP A 51 1.28 -1.28 -2.96
CA ASP A 51 2.25 -0.57 -2.14
C ASP A 51 2.61 -1.39 -0.89
N THR A 52 3.84 -1.89 -0.83
CA THR A 52 4.41 -2.67 0.28
C THR A 52 5.41 -1.87 1.11
N SER A 53 5.49 -0.56 0.93
CA SER A 53 6.45 0.32 1.60
C SER A 53 6.51 0.14 3.12
N ARG A 54 5.34 -0.01 3.77
CA ARG A 54 5.24 0.02 5.25
C ARG A 54 4.33 -1.06 5.83
N ASN A 55 4.00 -2.11 5.07
CA ASN A 55 2.99 -3.08 5.47
C ASN A 55 3.55 -4.39 6.10
N GLY A 56 4.82 -4.40 6.51
CA GLY A 56 5.49 -5.62 7.00
C GLY A 56 4.91 -6.21 8.29
N ARG A 57 4.07 -5.46 9.02
CA ARG A 57 3.37 -5.94 10.24
C ARG A 57 1.88 -6.21 10.03
N GLY A 58 1.36 -6.04 8.81
CA GLY A 58 0.02 -6.52 8.45
C GLY A 58 -1.15 -5.67 8.96
N GLY A 59 -1.01 -4.35 8.95
CA GLY A 59 -2.07 -3.40 9.27
C GLY A 59 -1.86 -2.72 10.61
N ALA A 60 -2.14 -1.42 10.65
CA ALA A 60 -2.10 -0.65 11.88
C ALA A 60 -3.33 -0.92 12.77
N ALA A 61 -3.12 -0.86 14.09
CA ALA A 61 -4.19 -0.97 15.07
C ALA A 61 -5.30 0.04 14.79
N ARG A 62 -6.57 -0.39 14.93
CA ARG A 62 -7.76 0.44 14.71
C ARG A 62 -7.84 1.10 13.32
N ARG A 63 -7.11 0.58 12.32
CA ARG A 63 -7.02 1.15 10.96
C ARG A 63 -6.48 2.59 10.96
N GLU A 64 -5.67 2.94 11.96
CA GLU A 64 -4.94 4.21 11.99
C GLU A 64 -4.02 4.30 10.78
N TRP A 65 -4.05 5.42 10.07
CA TRP A 65 -3.25 5.60 8.86
C TRP A 65 -2.19 6.68 9.04
N CYS A 66 -2.35 7.56 10.03
CA CYS A 66 -1.49 8.72 10.15
C CYS A 66 -0.32 8.41 11.09
N ASN A 67 0.87 8.13 10.54
CA ASN A 67 2.07 7.78 11.32
C ASN A 67 1.85 6.74 12.44
N PRO A 68 1.14 5.62 12.20
CA PRO A 68 0.91 4.63 13.24
C PRO A 68 2.24 4.02 13.74
N PRO A 69 2.43 3.89 15.06
CA PRO A 69 3.65 3.28 15.60
C PRO A 69 3.68 1.77 15.34
N GLY A 70 4.88 1.20 15.45
CA GLY A 70 5.08 -0.26 15.41
C GLY A 70 4.90 -0.90 14.03
N GLN A 71 4.82 -0.11 12.95
CA GLN A 71 4.84 -0.62 11.59
C GLN A 71 6.28 -1.01 11.17
N ALA A 72 6.40 -1.77 10.09
CA ALA A 72 7.68 -2.19 9.54
C ALA A 72 7.69 -2.08 8.03
N LEU A 73 8.88 -1.96 7.43
CA LEU A 73 9.04 -2.13 5.99
C LEU A 73 8.43 -3.46 5.54
N GLY A 74 7.69 -3.44 4.42
CA GLY A 74 7.16 -4.65 3.81
C GLY A 74 8.13 -5.27 2.82
N THR A 75 7.59 -6.11 1.94
CA THR A 75 8.37 -6.73 0.85
C THR A 75 9.01 -5.65 -0.02
N LEU A 76 10.30 -5.82 -0.36
CA LEU A 76 10.99 -4.95 -1.30
C LEU A 76 10.29 -4.96 -2.68
N PRO A 77 10.40 -3.89 -3.48
CA PRO A 77 9.82 -3.86 -4.81
C PRO A 77 10.28 -5.04 -5.67
N THR A 78 9.32 -5.78 -6.25
CA THR A 78 9.58 -6.97 -7.06
C THR A 78 8.35 -7.32 -7.91
N THR A 79 8.58 -7.99 -9.04
CA THR A 79 7.53 -8.60 -9.87
C THR A 79 7.28 -10.07 -9.51
N ASP A 80 8.11 -10.68 -8.66
CA ASP A 80 7.85 -12.02 -8.11
C ASP A 80 6.81 -11.96 -6.99
N THR A 81 5.56 -11.80 -7.38
CA THR A 81 4.41 -11.65 -6.46
C THR A 81 3.75 -12.98 -6.13
N ARG A 82 4.06 -14.02 -6.91
CA ARG A 82 3.40 -15.35 -6.90
C ARG A 82 1.87 -15.26 -6.98
N ARG A 83 1.32 -14.20 -7.59
CA ARG A 83 -0.12 -14.01 -7.80
C ARG A 83 -0.37 -13.43 -9.21
N PRO A 84 -1.05 -14.15 -10.12
CA PRO A 84 -1.13 -13.77 -11.54
C PRO A 84 -1.66 -12.37 -11.86
N LEU A 85 -2.56 -11.83 -11.02
CA LEU A 85 -3.15 -10.50 -11.22
C LEU A 85 -2.36 -9.37 -10.53
N VAL A 86 -1.33 -9.70 -9.75
CA VAL A 86 -0.47 -8.72 -9.09
C VAL A 86 0.79 -8.55 -9.92
N ASP A 87 0.90 -7.43 -10.63
CA ASP A 87 2.06 -7.17 -11.48
C ASP A 87 3.33 -6.93 -10.68
N ALA A 88 3.22 -6.20 -9.56
CA ALA A 88 4.35 -5.89 -8.72
C ALA A 88 3.95 -5.54 -7.28
N PHE A 89 4.86 -5.84 -6.36
CA PHE A 89 5.01 -5.08 -5.14
C PHE A 89 5.86 -3.85 -5.44
N LEU A 90 5.41 -2.68 -5.01
CA LEU A 90 6.11 -1.42 -5.18
C LEU A 90 6.19 -0.69 -3.85
N TRP A 91 7.16 0.21 -3.71
CA TRP A 91 7.15 1.21 -2.65
C TRP A 91 6.70 2.52 -3.28
N VAL A 92 5.38 2.75 -3.27
CA VAL A 92 4.80 3.97 -3.84
C VAL A 92 4.95 5.11 -2.85
N LYS A 93 4.58 4.89 -1.58
CA LYS A 93 4.98 5.76 -0.48
C LYS A 93 6.47 5.58 -0.19
N VAL A 94 7.16 6.69 0.05
CA VAL A 94 8.55 6.71 0.49
C VAL A 94 8.61 6.43 2.00
N PRO A 95 9.20 5.31 2.46
CA PRO A 95 9.38 5.04 3.89
C PRO A 95 10.27 6.10 4.52
N GLY A 96 9.76 6.78 5.55
CA GLY A 96 10.44 7.91 6.19
C GLY A 96 9.80 9.27 5.93
N GLN A 97 8.92 9.41 4.95
CA GLN A 97 8.10 10.62 4.84
C GLN A 97 6.91 10.55 5.80
N SER A 98 6.70 11.62 6.57
CA SER A 98 5.53 11.75 7.45
C SER A 98 4.20 11.70 6.66
N ASP A 99 3.15 11.19 7.30
CA ASP A 99 1.77 11.25 6.81
C ASP A 99 1.02 12.51 7.30
N GLY A 100 1.61 13.25 8.25
CA GLY A 100 1.02 14.45 8.85
C GLY A 100 1.51 14.71 10.27
N THR A 101 1.02 15.77 10.91
CA THR A 101 1.46 16.17 12.27
C THR A 101 0.94 15.28 13.41
N CYS A 102 0.33 14.16 13.06
CA CYS A 102 -0.18 13.13 13.96
C CYS A 102 0.96 12.29 14.54
N ASN A 103 0.72 11.71 15.72
CA ASN A 103 1.66 10.80 16.40
C ASN A 103 3.10 11.35 16.47
N GLY A 104 3.24 12.67 16.64
CA GLY A 104 4.53 13.36 16.75
C GLY A 104 5.26 13.60 15.44
N GLY A 105 4.64 13.32 14.29
CA GLY A 105 5.27 13.51 12.99
C GLY A 105 5.39 14.98 12.55
N PRO A 106 6.30 15.28 11.62
CA PRO A 106 6.36 16.57 10.94
C PRO A 106 5.23 16.69 9.91
N ARG A 107 5.22 17.77 9.11
CA ARG A 107 4.21 17.94 8.06
C ARG A 107 4.22 16.79 7.05
N ALA A 108 3.07 16.51 6.45
CA ALA A 108 2.95 15.43 5.47
C ALA A 108 3.96 15.59 4.31
N GLY A 109 4.65 14.52 3.97
CA GLY A 109 5.70 14.50 2.93
C GLY A 109 7.09 14.91 3.41
N GLU A 110 7.22 15.49 4.61
CA GLU A 110 8.51 15.86 5.18
C GLU A 110 9.31 14.62 5.61
N TRP A 111 10.62 14.64 5.36
CA TRP A 111 11.52 13.57 5.75
C TRP A 111 11.65 13.49 7.27
N TRP A 112 11.45 12.29 7.81
CA TRP A 112 11.49 12.00 9.23
C TRP A 112 12.44 10.81 9.49
N PRO A 113 13.71 11.09 9.82
CA PRO A 113 14.74 10.06 9.99
C PRO A 113 14.37 8.97 11.01
N ASP A 114 13.82 9.36 12.16
CA ASP A 114 13.46 8.41 13.22
C ASP A 114 12.38 7.44 12.77
N TYR A 115 11.42 7.91 11.98
CA TYR A 115 10.38 7.06 11.42
C TYR A 115 10.94 6.06 10.40
N ALA A 116 11.82 6.52 9.50
CA ALA A 116 12.50 5.64 8.54
C ALA A 116 13.29 4.54 9.25
N LEU A 117 14.10 4.92 10.25
CA LEU A 117 14.89 3.99 11.05
C LEU A 117 14.01 3.02 11.85
N GLY A 118 12.89 3.50 12.39
CA GLY A 118 11.91 2.68 13.10
C GLY A 118 11.32 1.59 12.22
N LEU A 119 10.91 1.93 10.99
CA LEU A 119 10.40 0.96 10.01
C LEU A 119 11.43 -0.11 9.64
N SER A 120 12.69 0.31 9.44
CA SER A 120 13.81 -0.57 9.08
C SER A 120 14.15 -1.56 10.21
N ARG A 121 14.33 -1.06 11.44
CA ARG A 121 14.59 -1.90 12.61
C ARG A 121 13.45 -2.89 12.87
N ALA A 122 12.20 -2.43 12.74
CA ALA A 122 11.03 -3.29 12.94
C ALA A 122 10.93 -4.40 11.87
N ALA A 123 11.59 -4.26 10.72
CA ALA A 123 11.72 -5.28 9.68
C ALA A 123 12.92 -6.23 9.91
N GLY A 124 13.71 -6.03 10.96
CA GLY A 124 14.87 -6.85 11.28
C GLY A 124 16.15 -6.49 10.50
N GLN A 125 16.23 -5.24 10.03
CA GLN A 125 17.43 -4.66 9.41
C GLN A 125 18.27 -3.87 10.43
#